data_AF-A0A0L0QL94-F1
#
_entry.id   AF-A0A0L0QL94-F1
#
_cell.length_a   1.000
_cell.length_b   1.000
_cell.length_c   1.000
_cell.angle_alpha   90.00
_cell.angle_beta   90.00
_cell.angle_gamma   90.00
#
_symmetry.space_group_name_H-M   'P 1'
#
loop_
_entity.id
_entity.type
_entity.pdbx_description
1 polymer ?
#
loop_
_entity_poly.entity_id
_entity_poly.type
_entity_poly.pdbx_seq_one_letter_code
_entity_poly.pdbx_strand_id
1 'polypeptide(L)'
;MFIKALYVSDLHSYMDKTISQLEQIHTQVKNIQKSVEAIIVLEDAFKGKTANSIRTFYQEVHMPFLLFLEGFKLLRMKKSIQDMEPNKDGVIREDFLSQDVQRGFERMEQITMALTDEANAVLHSVKDIC
;
A
#
# COMPACT_ATOMS: atom_id res chain seq x y z
N MET A 1 16.46 5.69 -23.65
CA MET A 1 15.24 5.97 -22.85
C MET A 1 15.31 5.10 -21.60
N PHE A 2 15.17 5.68 -20.41
CA PHE A 2 15.17 4.91 -19.17
C PHE A 2 13.79 4.27 -18.98
N ILE A 3 13.75 2.93 -18.88
CA ILE A 3 12.56 2.20 -18.51
C ILE A 3 12.40 2.35 -16.99
N LYS A 4 11.28 2.91 -16.53
CA LYS A 4 10.94 2.90 -15.11
C LYS A 4 10.35 1.54 -14.76
N ALA A 5 11.11 0.79 -13.97
CA ALA A 5 10.76 -0.55 -13.53
C ALA A 5 10.84 -0.63 -12.01
N LEU A 6 9.85 -1.27 -11.41
CA LEU A 6 9.81 -1.61 -10.00
C LEU A 6 10.02 -3.12 -9.88
N TYR A 7 11.11 -3.52 -9.23
CA TYR A 7 11.40 -4.92 -8.94
C TYR A 7 10.62 -5.34 -7.69
N VAL A 8 9.85 -6.42 -7.81
CA VAL A 8 8.97 -6.90 -6.74
C VAL A 8 9.76 -7.33 -5.51
N SER A 9 10.91 -7.98 -5.72
CA SER A 9 11.86 -8.36 -4.67
C SER A 9 12.37 -7.16 -3.86
N ASP A 10 12.82 -6.10 -4.54
CA ASP A 10 13.30 -4.87 -3.89
C ASP A 10 12.17 -4.21 -3.10
N LEU A 11 10.99 -4.10 -3.70
CA LEU A 11 9.82 -3.53 -3.06
C LEU A 11 9.44 -4.28 -1.78
N HIS A 12 9.34 -5.61 -1.82
CA HIS A 12 9.09 -6.43 -0.63
C HIS A 12 10.16 -6.21 0.45
N SER A 13 11.44 -6.18 0.06
CA SER A 13 12.55 -5.93 0.99
C SER A 13 12.44 -4.57 1.68
N TYR A 14 12.13 -3.50 0.93
CA TYR A 14 11.91 -2.17 1.50
C TYR A 14 10.68 -2.14 2.42
N MET A 15 9.62 -2.84 2.06
CA MET A 15 8.41 -2.91 2.88
C MET A 15 8.64 -3.67 4.17
N ASP A 16 9.36 -4.78 4.14
CA ASP A 16 9.69 -5.55 5.34
C ASP A 16 10.57 -4.73 6.29
N LYS A 17 11.55 -4.00 5.76
CA LYS A 17 12.36 -3.04 6.55
C LYS A 17 11.49 -1.96 7.17
N THR A 18 10.59 -1.35 6.39
CA THR A 18 9.72 -0.28 6.88
C THR A 18 8.72 -0.80 7.93
N ILE A 19 8.15 -1.99 7.74
CA ILE A 19 7.27 -2.64 8.73
C ILE A 19 8.02 -2.88 10.03
N SER A 20 9.24 -3.44 9.96
CA SER A 20 10.05 -3.67 11.16
C SER A 20 10.38 -2.36 11.90
N GLN A 21 10.70 -1.28 11.16
CA GLN A 21 10.89 0.05 11.75
C GLN A 21 9.62 0.58 12.41
N LEU A 22 8.46 0.40 11.80
CA LEU A 22 7.19 0.79 12.40
C LEU A 22 6.87 -0.01 13.66
N GLU A 23 7.18 -1.30 13.71
CA GLU A 23 7.01 -2.12 14.92
C GLU A 23 7.90 -1.63 16.06
N GLN A 24 9.13 -1.22 15.75
CA GLN A 24 10.03 -0.58 16.72
C GLN A 24 9.47 0.76 17.21
N ILE A 25 8.98 1.61 16.31
CA ILE A 25 8.33 2.89 16.67
C ILE A 25 7.10 2.64 17.53
N HIS A 26 6.26 1.65 17.19
CA HIS A 26 5.08 1.29 17.98
C HIS A 26 5.47 0.87 19.40
N THR A 27 6.54 0.08 19.54
CA THR A 27 7.07 -0.32 20.85
C THR A 27 7.56 0.89 21.65
N GLN A 28 8.25 1.84 20.99
CA GLN A 28 8.70 3.09 21.62
C GLN A 28 7.52 3.96 22.05
N VAL A 29 6.50 4.14 21.20
CA VAL A 29 5.27 4.88 21.52
C VAL A 29 4.57 4.29 22.75
N LYS A 30 4.44 2.95 22.83
CA LYS A 30 3.88 2.28 24.02
C LYS A 30 4.69 2.52 25.29
N ASN A 31 6.01 2.53 25.20
CA ASN A 31 6.86 2.81 26.36
C ASN A 31 6.73 4.27 26.82
N ILE A 32 6.63 5.21 25.87
CA ILE A 32 6.36 6.62 26.17
C ILE A 32 4.99 6.76 26.81
N GLN A 33 3.96 6.12 26.27
CA GLN A 33 2.60 6.14 26.82
C GLN A 33 2.58 5.69 28.28
N LYS A 34 3.21 4.56 28.61
CA LYS A 34 3.33 4.10 30.00
C LYS A 34 4.02 5.13 30.91
N SER A 35 5.03 5.81 30.39
CA SER A 35 5.76 6.84 31.13
C SER A 35 4.90 8.08 31.37
N VAL A 36 4.10 8.48 30.36
CA VAL A 36 3.14 9.58 30.44
C VAL A 36 2.02 9.25 31.43
N GLU A 37 1.45 8.05 31.37
CA GLU A 37 0.46 7.54 32.32
C GLU A 37 1.00 7.57 33.75
N ALA A 38 2.25 7.12 33.95
CA ALA A 38 2.91 7.18 35.26
C ALA A 38 3.01 8.62 35.79
N ILE A 39 3.31 9.62 34.95
CA ILE A 39 3.34 11.04 35.37
C ILE A 39 1.95 11.53 35.79
N ILE A 40 0.92 11.16 35.02
CA ILE A 40 -0.46 11.60 35.26
C ILE A 40 -0.99 11.05 36.60
N VAL A 41 -0.63 9.82 37.00
CA VAL A 41 -1.12 9.22 38.25
C VAL A 41 -0.33 9.62 39.50
N LEU A 42 0.76 10.39 39.38
CA LEU A 42 1.56 10.87 40.53
C LEU A 42 0.89 12.03 41.28
N GLU A 43 -0.41 11.94 41.58
CA GLU A 43 -1.15 13.03 42.23
C GLU A 43 -0.62 13.35 43.64
N ASP A 44 -0.34 12.32 44.44
CA ASP A 44 0.10 12.46 45.82
C ASP A 44 1.56 12.88 45.96
N ALA A 45 2.43 12.38 45.08
CA ALA A 45 3.87 12.60 45.13
C ALA A 45 4.31 13.86 44.37
N PHE A 46 3.55 14.30 43.37
CA PHE A 46 3.88 15.44 42.51
C PHE A 46 2.75 16.48 42.58
N LYS A 47 2.62 17.19 43.70
CA LYS A 47 1.45 18.05 43.98
C LYS A 47 1.72 19.56 43.85
N GLY A 48 0.64 20.35 43.85
CA GLY A 48 0.67 21.81 43.72
C GLY A 48 0.25 22.30 42.33
N LYS A 49 0.02 23.61 42.18
CA LYS A 49 -0.52 24.20 40.93
C LYS A 49 0.35 23.88 39.71
N THR A 50 1.67 24.05 39.82
CA THR A 50 2.62 23.75 38.73
C THR A 50 2.60 22.28 38.35
N ALA A 51 2.62 21.39 39.35
CA ALA A 51 2.61 19.96 39.11
C ALA A 51 1.29 19.51 38.45
N ASN A 52 0.17 20.12 38.84
CA ASN A 52 -1.12 19.91 38.20
C ASN A 52 -1.09 20.34 36.72
N SER A 53 -0.56 21.52 36.42
CA SER A 53 -0.41 21.99 35.03
C SER A 53 0.44 21.05 34.18
N ILE A 54 1.52 20.49 34.73
CA ILE A 54 2.38 19.52 34.02
C ILE A 54 1.61 18.22 33.74
N ARG A 55 0.89 17.67 34.73
CA ARG A 55 0.05 16.49 34.50
C ARG A 55 -1.01 16.73 33.44
N THR A 56 -1.74 17.85 33.53
CA THR A 56 -2.75 18.23 32.54
C THR A 56 -2.15 18.36 31.15
N PHE A 57 -0.96 18.95 31.02
CA PHE A 57 -0.26 19.05 29.73
C PHE A 57 0.06 17.67 29.11
N TYR A 58 0.53 16.72 29.92
CA TYR A 58 0.76 15.35 29.46
C TYR A 58 -0.53 14.61 29.11
N GLN A 59 -1.60 14.83 29.88
CA GLN A 59 -2.89 14.20 29.66
C GLN A 59 -3.62 14.75 28.43
N GLU A 60 -3.64 16.07 28.24
CA GLU A 60 -4.47 16.72 27.21
C GLU A 60 -3.73 16.91 25.88
N VAL A 61 -2.40 16.94 25.88
CA VAL A 61 -1.59 17.13 24.66
C VAL A 61 -0.91 15.85 24.22
N HIS A 62 -0.18 15.19 25.13
CA HIS A 62 0.69 14.07 24.74
C HIS A 62 -0.08 12.76 24.55
N MET A 63 -1.06 12.44 25.40
CA MET A 63 -1.86 11.22 25.23
C MET A 63 -2.62 11.18 23.90
N PRO A 64 -3.33 12.24 23.46
CA PRO A 64 -3.98 12.24 22.15
C PRO A 64 -2.99 12.06 20.98
N PHE A 65 -1.82 12.68 21.07
CA PHE A 65 -0.78 12.53 20.04
C PHE A 65 -0.25 11.09 19.96
N LEU A 66 -0.02 10.43 21.10
CA LEU A 66 0.42 9.03 21.13
C LEU A 66 -0.64 8.08 20.57
N LEU A 67 -1.93 8.31 20.88
CA LEU A 67 -3.04 7.55 20.29
C LEU A 67 -3.12 7.71 18.77
N PHE A 68 -2.87 8.92 18.26
CA PHE A 68 -2.79 9.16 16.82
C PHE A 68 -1.68 8.33 16.15
N LEU A 69 -0.50 8.24 16.78
CA LEU A 69 0.62 7.47 16.24
C LEU A 69 0.38 5.96 16.19
N GLU A 70 -0.46 5.40 17.07
CA GLU A 70 -0.82 3.97 17.02
C GLU A 70 -1.65 3.58 15.78
N GLY A 71 -2.26 4.55 15.08
CA GLY A 71 -3.14 4.31 13.94
C GLY A 71 -2.45 3.99 12.60
N PHE A 72 -1.14 4.16 12.46
CA PHE A 72 -0.42 4.00 11.19
C PHE A 72 -0.34 2.52 10.75
N LYS A 73 -0.83 2.16 9.54
CA LYS A 73 -0.82 0.76 9.04
C LYS A 73 -0.26 0.60 7.62
N LEU A 74 0.95 0.03 7.50
CA LEU A 74 1.57 -0.37 6.21
C LEU A 74 1.13 -1.74 5.67
N LEU A 75 0.42 -2.53 6.49
CA LEU A 75 0.04 -3.91 6.16
C LEU A 75 -0.82 -4.00 4.88
N ARG A 76 -1.65 -2.96 4.63
CA ARG A 76 -2.54 -2.91 3.47
C ARG A 76 -1.76 -2.80 2.16
N MET A 77 -0.71 -1.97 2.15
CA MET A 77 0.13 -1.79 0.97
C MET A 77 0.87 -3.10 0.62
N LYS A 78 1.34 -3.85 1.63
CA LYS A 78 2.07 -5.13 1.40
C LYS A 78 1.18 -6.14 0.71
N LYS A 79 -0.08 -6.22 1.16
CA LYS A 79 -1.09 -7.09 0.57
C LYS A 79 -1.41 -6.71 -0.87
N SER A 80 -1.64 -5.42 -1.16
CA SER A 80 -1.95 -4.96 -2.51
C SER A 80 -0.85 -5.26 -3.54
N ILE A 81 0.41 -5.20 -3.14
CA ILE A 81 1.54 -5.56 -4.02
C ILE A 81 1.57 -7.06 -4.31
N GLN A 82 1.41 -7.89 -3.27
CA GLN A 82 1.34 -9.35 -3.41
C GLN A 82 0.17 -9.78 -4.31
N ASP A 83 -0.97 -9.10 -4.20
CA ASP A 83 -2.16 -9.38 -5.01
C ASP A 83 -1.97 -8.95 -6.48
N MET A 84 -1.22 -7.86 -6.72
CA MET A 84 -0.98 -7.32 -8.07
C MET A 84 0.09 -8.11 -8.85
N GLU A 85 1.19 -8.48 -8.19
CA GLU A 85 2.25 -9.28 -8.78
C GLU A 85 2.81 -10.27 -7.75
N PRO A 86 2.31 -11.53 -7.75
CA PRO A 86 2.71 -12.53 -6.76
C PRO A 86 4.10 -13.12 -7.03
N ASN A 87 4.65 -12.94 -8.24
CA ASN A 87 5.98 -13.41 -8.55
C ASN A 87 7.04 -12.50 -7.91
N LYS A 88 7.80 -13.05 -6.97
CA LYS A 88 8.92 -12.39 -6.30
C LYS A 88 10.00 -11.88 -7.25
N ASP A 89 10.17 -12.53 -8.41
CA ASP A 89 11.12 -12.14 -9.47
C ASP A 89 10.43 -11.29 -10.56
N GLY A 90 9.17 -10.89 -10.31
CA GLY A 90 8.36 -10.06 -11.17
C GLY A 90 8.87 -8.62 -11.25
N VAL A 91 8.48 -7.96 -12.33
CA VAL A 91 8.82 -6.56 -12.59
C VAL A 91 7.59 -5.83 -13.08
N ILE A 92 7.25 -4.74 -12.41
CA ILE A 92 6.18 -3.85 -12.81
C ILE A 92 6.82 -2.70 -13.60
N ARG A 93 6.48 -2.58 -14.89
CA ARG A 93 7.02 -1.52 -15.75
C ARG A 93 5.97 -0.47 -16.06
N GLU A 94 6.36 0.80 -15.93
CA GLU A 94 5.47 1.94 -16.17
C GLU A 94 5.01 2.01 -17.64
N ASP A 95 5.89 1.71 -18.58
CA ASP A 95 5.60 1.69 -20.01
C ASP A 95 4.60 0.58 -20.38
N PHE A 96 4.71 -0.58 -19.73
CA PHE A 96 3.76 -1.67 -19.90
C PHE A 96 2.35 -1.24 -19.48
N LEU A 97 2.23 -0.65 -18.29
CA LEU A 97 0.94 -0.18 -17.74
C LEU A 97 0.34 0.99 -18.54
N SER A 98 1.17 1.89 -19.04
CA SER A 98 0.71 3.12 -19.71
C SER A 98 0.49 2.96 -21.22
N GLN A 99 1.11 1.97 -21.86
CA GLN A 99 1.10 1.86 -23.33
C GLN A 99 0.87 0.43 -23.82
N ASP A 100 1.60 -0.56 -23.29
CA ASP A 100 1.56 -1.92 -23.86
C ASP A 100 0.21 -2.59 -23.64
N VAL A 101 -0.43 -2.35 -22.50
CA VAL A 101 -1.77 -2.88 -22.19
C VAL A 101 -2.79 -2.38 -23.22
N GLN A 102 -2.83 -1.08 -23.49
CA GLN A 102 -3.74 -0.50 -24.48
C GLN A 102 -3.47 -1.06 -25.88
N ARG A 103 -2.21 -1.05 -26.31
CA ARG A 103 -1.81 -1.61 -27.62
C ARG A 103 -2.16 -3.08 -27.75
N GLY A 104 -2.07 -3.85 -26.66
CA GLY A 104 -2.49 -5.24 -26.60
C GLY A 104 -3.99 -5.40 -26.86
N PHE A 105 -4.82 -4.59 -26.23
CA PHE A 105 -6.27 -4.59 -26.44
C PHE A 105 -6.65 -4.19 -27.87
N GLU A 106 -6.07 -3.12 -28.40
CA GLU A 106 -6.31 -2.66 -29.78
C GLU A 106 -5.94 -3.76 -30.80
N ARG A 107 -4.83 -4.46 -30.58
CA ARG A 107 -4.42 -5.58 -31.44
C ARG A 107 -5.38 -6.76 -31.34
N MET A 108 -5.87 -7.07 -30.14
CA MET A 108 -6.84 -8.14 -29.92
C MET A 108 -8.16 -7.84 -30.61
N GLU A 109 -8.62 -6.59 -30.57
CA GLU A 109 -9.80 -6.12 -31.30
C GLU A 109 -9.62 -6.33 -32.81
N GLN A 110 -8.51 -5.87 -33.38
CA GLN A 110 -8.22 -6.04 -34.81
C GLN A 110 -8.20 -7.51 -35.25
N ILE A 111 -7.58 -8.40 -34.47
CA ILE A 111 -7.55 -9.83 -34.77
C ILE A 111 -8.96 -10.42 -34.70
N THR A 112 -9.75 -10.03 -33.70
CA THR A 112 -11.12 -10.53 -33.52
C THR A 112 -12.02 -10.08 -34.68
N MET A 113 -11.87 -8.84 -35.15
CA MET A 113 -12.57 -8.35 -36.34
C MET A 113 -12.18 -9.15 -37.59
N ALA A 114 -10.88 -9.34 -37.82
CA ALA A 114 -10.39 -10.10 -38.98
C ALA A 114 -10.91 -11.55 -39.00
N LEU A 115 -10.90 -12.24 -37.85
CA LEU A 115 -11.47 -13.58 -37.72
C LEU A 115 -12.98 -13.61 -37.95
N THR A 116 -13.69 -12.56 -37.54
CA THR A 116 -15.15 -12.44 -37.78
C THR A 116 -15.42 -12.23 -39.27
N ASP A 117 -14.65 -11.38 -39.94
CA ASP A 117 -14.75 -11.13 -41.38
C ASP A 117 -14.45 -12.40 -42.19
N GLU A 118 -13.42 -13.16 -41.80
CA GLU A 118 -13.08 -14.44 -42.41
C GLU A 118 -14.21 -15.47 -42.25
N ALA A 119 -14.76 -15.61 -41.04
CA ALA A 119 -15.89 -16.50 -40.80
C ALA A 119 -17.12 -16.12 -41.63
N ASN A 120 -17.42 -14.82 -41.75
CA ASN A 120 -18.49 -14.32 -42.60
C ASN A 120 -18.23 -14.63 -44.09
N ALA A 121 -16.99 -14.45 -44.57
CA ALA A 121 -16.61 -14.78 -45.94
C ALA A 121 -16.81 -16.27 -46.25
N VAL A 122 -16.43 -17.16 -45.33
CA VAL A 122 -16.67 -18.61 -45.45
C VAL A 122 -18.17 -18.91 -45.52
N LEU A 123 -18.98 -18.35 -44.62
CA LEU A 123 -20.44 -18.54 -44.63
C LEU A 123 -21.08 -18.06 -45.94
N HIS A 124 -20.63 -16.92 -46.47
CA HIS A 124 -21.08 -16.42 -47.77
C HIS A 124 -20.70 -17.38 -48.91
N SER A 125 -19.47 -17.90 -48.91
CA SER A 125 -19.03 -18.85 -49.94
C SER A 125 -19.82 -20.16 -49.96
N VAL A 126 -20.29 -20.63 -48.79
CA VAL A 126 -21.16 -21.82 -48.71
C VAL A 126 -22.57 -21.50 -49.19
N LYS A 127 -23.08 -20.30 -48.90
CA LYS A 127 -24.39 -19.84 -49.37
C LYS A 127 -24.49 -19.76 -50.89
N ASP A 128 -23.40 -19.44 -51.58
CA ASP A 128 -23.35 -19.41 -53.05
C ASP A 128 -23.35 -20.82 -53.71
N ILE A 129 -23.20 -21.88 -52.91
CA ILE A 129 -23.18 -23.29 -53.36
C ILE A 129 -24.54 -23.98 -53.10
N CYS A 130 -25.45 -23.36 -52.34
CA CYS A 130 -26.81 -23.84 -52.06
C CYS A 130 -27.86 -23.13 -52.91
#